data_AF-A0A918NMJ7-F1
#
_entry.id   AF-A0A918NMJ7-F1
#
_cell.length_a   1.000
_cell.length_b   1.000
_cell.length_c   1.000
_cell.angle_alpha   90.00
_cell.angle_beta   90.00
_cell.angle_gamma   90.00
#
_symmetry.space_group_name_H-M   'P 1'
#
loop_
_entity.id
_entity.type
_entity.pdbx_description
1 polymer ?
#
loop_
_entity_poly.entity_id
_entity_poly.type
_entity_poly.pdbx_seq_one_letter_code
_entity_poly.pdbx_strand_id
1 'polypeptide(L)' 'MLTVDRRQYPVRVVVDCRWVGFMASSGINALVRLHCAVRSASGWVRPAGVRATVQRVVGLSGLEAVIGCYPTLQQALTA' A
#
# COMPACT_ATOMS: atom_id res chain seq x y z
N MET A 1 -33.67 4.33 16.69
CA MET A 1 -32.90 4.20 15.44
C MET A 1 -31.53 4.80 15.70
N LEU A 2 -30.55 3.99 16.10
CA LEU A 2 -29.20 4.47 16.42
C LEU A 2 -28.50 4.82 15.11
N THR A 3 -28.44 6.11 14.80
CA THR A 3 -27.56 6.64 13.77
C THR A 3 -26.14 6.40 14.26
N VAL A 4 -25.52 5.31 13.83
CA VAL A 4 -24.08 5.13 13.96
C VAL A 4 -23.46 6.31 13.24
N ASP A 5 -22.88 7.25 13.98
CA ASP A 5 -22.00 8.28 13.43
C ASP A 5 -20.83 7.53 12.79
N ARG A 6 -21.00 7.14 11.52
CA ARG A 6 -19.92 6.62 10.68
C ARG A 6 -19.05 7.82 10.35
N ARG A 7 -18.30 8.30 11.35
CA ARG A 7 -17.07 9.02 11.06
C ARG A 7 -16.20 8.06 10.28
N GLN A 8 -16.24 8.18 8.96
CA GLN A 8 -15.33 7.47 8.08
C GLN A 8 -13.96 8.12 8.31
N TYR A 9 -13.23 7.59 9.29
CA TYR A 9 -11.83 7.94 9.44
C TYR A 9 -11.11 7.43 8.19
N PRO A 10 -10.28 8.27 7.57
CA PRO A 10 -9.53 7.86 6.39
C PRO A 10 -8.67 6.65 6.75
N VAL A 11 -8.85 5.55 6.00
CA VAL A 11 -8.17 4.28 6.26
C VAL A 11 -6.68 4.43 5.90
N ARG A 12 -5.77 4.22 6.85
CA ARG A 12 -4.32 4.36 6.63
C ARG A 12 -3.65 3.01 6.85
N VAL A 13 -3.01 2.48 5.81
CA VAL A 13 -2.42 1.13 5.84
C VAL A 13 -0.95 1.18 5.46
N VAL A 14 -0.10 0.63 6.33
CA VAL A 14 1.29 0.33 5.97
C VAL A 14 1.44 -1.17 5.75
N VAL A 15 2.01 -1.56 4.62
CA VAL A 15 2.28 -2.96 4.28
C VAL A 15 3.77 -3.22 4.45
N ASP A 16 4.16 -4.00 5.46
CA ASP A 16 5.55 -4.35 5.68
C ASP A 16 6.00 -5.49 4.76
N CYS A 17 6.85 -5.16 3.80
CA CYS A 17 7.38 -6.06 2.78
C CYS A 17 8.82 -6.49 3.04
N ARG A 18 9.41 -6.20 4.21
CA ARG A 18 10.84 -6.48 4.51
C ARG A 18 11.26 -7.94 4.26
N TRP A 19 10.35 -8.88 4.48
CA TRP A 19 10.58 -10.32 4.32
C TRP A 19 10.03 -10.90 3.00
N VAL A 20 9.42 -10.06 2.15
CA VAL A 20 8.90 -10.49 0.85
C VAL A 20 10.05 -10.60 -0.15
N GLY A 21 10.44 -11.83 -0.47
CA GLY A 21 11.54 -12.10 -1.41
C GLY A 21 11.15 -11.90 -2.88
N PHE A 22 9.88 -12.10 -3.23
CA PHE A 22 9.35 -11.98 -4.59
C PHE A 22 7.86 -11.62 -4.57
N MET A 23 7.39 -10.88 -5.58
CA MET A 23 5.98 -10.56 -5.76
C MET A 23 5.55 -10.92 -7.19
N ALA A 24 4.68 -11.92 -7.31
CA ALA A 24 4.06 -12.31 -8.57
C ALA A 24 2.92 -11.35 -8.96
N SER A 25 2.32 -11.57 -10.13
CA SER A 25 1.15 -10.83 -10.62
C SER A 25 -0.01 -10.80 -9.62
N SER A 26 -0.24 -11.88 -8.87
CA SER A 26 -1.27 -11.96 -7.83
C SER A 26 -1.00 -11.02 -6.65
N GLY A 27 0.26 -10.87 -6.23
CA GLY A 27 0.66 -9.95 -5.17
C GLY A 27 0.51 -8.48 -5.60
N ILE A 28 0.89 -8.17 -6.84
CA ILE A 28 0.69 -6.84 -7.43
C ILE A 28 -0.80 -6.50 -7.49
N ASN A 29 -1.62 -7.42 -8.01
CA ASN A 29 -3.06 -7.23 -8.10
C ASN A 29 -3.71 -7.03 -6.72
N ALA A 30 -3.25 -7.78 -5.70
CA ALA A 30 -3.72 -7.59 -4.33
C ALA A 30 -3.41 -6.18 -3.80
N LEU A 31 -2.20 -5.67 -4.06
CA LEU A 31 -1.80 -4.33 -3.65
C LEU A 31 -2.60 -3.24 -4.37
N VAL A 32 -2.85 -3.41 -5.67
CA VAL A 32 -3.72 -2.52 -6.47
C VAL A 32 -5.14 -2.48 -5.90
N ARG A 33 -5.72 -3.64 -5.62
CA ARG A 33 -7.08 -3.72 -5.05
C ARG A 33 -7.16 -3.05 -3.69
N LEU A 34 -6.14 -3.25 -2.84
CA LEU A 34 -6.05 -2.59 -1.54
C LEU A 34 -5.94 -1.06 -1.70
N HIS A 35 -5.10 -0.58 -2.61
CA HIS A 35 -4.99 0.85 -2.90
C HIS A 35 -6.32 1.46 -3.34
N CYS A 36 -7.03 0.84 -4.28
CA CYS A 36 -8.33 1.33 -4.76
C CYS A 36 -9.38 1.38 -3.63
N ALA A 37 -9.46 0.33 -2.81
CA ALA A 37 -10.43 0.24 -1.71
C ALA A 37 -10.14 1.26 -0.60
N VAL A 38 -8.88 1.53 -0.32
CA VAL A 38 -8.48 2.50 0.69
C VAL A 38 -8.63 3.94 0.18
N ARG A 39 -8.32 4.18 -1.10
CA ARG A 39 -8.50 5.48 -1.74
C ARG A 39 -9.98 5.88 -1.83
N SER A 40 -10.88 4.95 -2.09
CA SER A 40 -12.33 5.23 -2.07
C SER A 40 -12.86 5.61 -0.68
N ALA A 41 -12.14 5.22 0.38
CA ALA A 41 -12.38 5.65 1.77
C ALA A 41 -11.54 6.87 2.18
N SER A 42 -11.07 7.67 1.20
CA SER A 42 -10.20 8.85 1.42
C SER A 42 -8.92 8.55 2.21
N GLY A 43 -8.46 7.30 2.16
CA GLY A 43 -7.29 6.80 2.86
C GLY A 43 -6.05 6.67 1.98
N TRP A 44 -5.01 6.03 2.53
CA TRP A 44 -3.80 5.69 1.77
C TRP A 44 -3.22 4.32 2.15
N VAL A 45 -2.42 3.78 1.22
CA VAL A 45 -1.64 2.56 1.39
C VAL A 45 -0.18 2.86 1.09
N ARG A 46 0.73 2.41 1.95
CA ARG A 46 2.17 2.62 1.83
C ARG A 46 2.94 1.32 2.06
N PRO A 47 3.52 0.72 1.02
CA PRO A 47 4.46 -0.37 1.16
C PRO A 47 5.76 0.10 1.83
N ALA A 48 6.29 -0.70 2.74
CA ALA A 48 7.54 -0.46 3.45
C ALA A 48 8.52 -1.62 3.27
N GLY A 49 9.82 -1.34 3.13
CA GLY A 49 10.83 -2.41 3.02
C GLY A 49 10.77 -3.21 1.72
N VAL A 50 10.22 -2.63 0.65
CA VAL A 50 10.18 -3.27 -0.67
C VAL A 50 11.61 -3.42 -1.20
N ARG A 51 12.10 -4.65 -1.29
CA ARG A 51 13.45 -4.96 -1.79
C ARG A 51 13.58 -4.65 -3.28
N ALA A 52 14.79 -4.34 -3.75
CA ALA A 52 15.09 -3.94 -5.14
C ALA A 52 14.55 -4.90 -6.22
N THR A 53 14.47 -6.20 -5.93
CA THR A 53 13.86 -7.20 -6.83
C THR A 53 12.36 -6.99 -7.00
N VAL A 54 11.64 -6.61 -5.95
CA VAL A 54 10.21 -6.28 -6.02
C VAL A 54 10.00 -4.88 -6.61
N GLN A 55 10.87 -3.92 -6.31
CA GLN A 55 10.85 -2.59 -6.94
C GLN A 55 10.96 -2.68 -8.46
N ARG A 56 11.79 -3.58 -9.01
CA ARG A 56 11.89 -3.74 -10.47
C ARG A 56 10.59 -4.24 -11.10
N VAL A 57 9.84 -5.13 -10.44
CA VAL A 57 8.54 -5.62 -10.96
C VAL A 57 7.42 -4.59 -10.75
N VAL A 58 7.45 -3.86 -9.64
CA VAL A 58 6.53 -2.74 -9.33
C VAL A 58 6.76 -1.56 -10.30
N GLY A 59 8.02 -1.28 -10.65
CA GLY A 59 8.40 -0.25 -11.61
C GLY A 59 7.99 -0.61 -13.05
N LEU A 60 8.15 -1.88 -13.45
CA LEU A 60 7.70 -2.37 -14.76
C LEU A 60 6.17 -2.35 -14.93
N SER A 61 5.41 -2.33 -13.84
CA SER A 61 3.94 -2.25 -13.87
C SER A 61 3.39 -0.82 -13.74
N GLY A 62 4.26 0.20 -13.62
CA GLY A 62 3.85 1.60 -13.42
C GLY A 62 3.26 1.89 -12.03
N LEU A 63 3.31 0.92 -11.13
CA LEU A 63 2.66 0.98 -9.81
C LEU A 63 3.40 1.92 -8.84
N GLU A 64 4.71 2.10 -9.04
CA GLU A 64 5.53 3.01 -8.24
C GLU A 64 5.09 4.47 -8.36
N ALA A 65 4.53 4.86 -9.52
CA ALA A 65 4.00 6.21 -9.75
C ALA A 65 2.66 6.48 -9.02
N VAL A 66 1.98 5.42 -8.55
CA VAL A 66 0.63 5.50 -7.98
C VAL A 66 0.65 5.23 -6.46
N ILE A 67 1.62 4.44 -5.98
CA ILE A 67 1.74 4.02 -4.58
C ILE A 67 3.14 4.36 -4.06
N GLY A 68 3.21 5.33 -3.14
CA GLY A 68 4.46 5.69 -2.47
C GLY A 68 5.05 4.50 -1.71
N CYS A 69 6.25 4.07 -2.10
CA CYS A 69 6.99 2.98 -1.48
C CYS A 69 8.14 3.53 -0.65
N TYR A 70 8.34 2.98 0.56
CA TYR A 70 9.33 3.48 1.51
C TYR A 70 10.35 2.39 1.84
N PRO A 71 11.64 2.75 1.95
CA PRO A 71 12.69 1.79 2.33
C PRO A 71 12.49 1.15 3.71
N THR A 72 11.85 1.84 4.65
CA THR A 72 11.65 1.36 6.02
C THR A 72 10.22 1.57 6.52
N LEU A 73 9.81 0.76 7.50
CA LEU A 73 8.52 0.90 8.18
C LEU A 73 8.38 2.29 8.82
N GLN A 74 9.43 2.78 9.46
CA GLN A 74 9.43 4.09 10.11
C GLN A 74 9.18 5.20 9.09
N GLN A 75 9.86 5.18 7.94
CA GLN A 75 9.63 6.16 6.88
C GLN A 75 8.19 6.12 6.34
N ALA A 76 7.59 4.93 6.19
CA ALA A 76 6.20 4.82 5.74
C ALA A 76 5.20 5.41 6.75
N LEU A 77 5.48 5.27 8.05
CA LEU A 77 4.64 5.77 9.13
C LEU A 77 4.71 7.30 9.29
N THR A 78 5.85 7.91 8.99
CA THR A 78 6.09 9.34 9.20
C THR A 78 5.88 10.22 7.97
N ALA A 79 5.62 9.63 6.81
CA ALA A 79 5.47 10.35 5.55
C ALA A 79 4.10 11.01 5.33
#